data_AF-A0A7X3UXF5-F1
#
_entry.id   AF-A0A7X3UXF5-F1
#
_cell.length_a   1.000
_cell.length_b   1.000
_cell.length_c   1.000
_cell.angle_alpha   90.00
_cell.angle_beta   90.00
_cell.angle_gamma   90.00
#
_symmetry.space_group_name_H-M   'P 1'
#
loop_
_entity.id
_entity.type
_entity.pdbx_description
1 polymer ?
#
loop_
_entity_poly.entity_id
_entity_poly.type
_entity_poly.pdbx_seq_one_letter_code
_entity_poly.pdbx_strand_id
1 'polypeptide(L)'
;MDHLKAINQKARRIQEHVGAPNGGSAAVAGGPPEPSAAPVDPGDLDVVGLESRDGPNIPLGCSLVFAPGWEVDSTGGTAGLCQPVERDLFDCHLACFWPAHVPDQLNHAPDWTGKCAAAQKDWRKIDLIFP
;
A
#
# COMPACT_ATOMS: atom_id res chain seq x y z
N MET A 1 14.43 -43.26 14.08
CA MET A 1 14.85 -42.02 13.38
C MET A 1 13.91 -40.95 13.91
N ASP A 2 14.20 -40.42 15.10
CA ASP A 2 13.20 -39.73 15.93
C ASP A 2 13.68 -38.37 16.40
N HIS A 3 13.76 -37.41 15.48
CA HIS A 3 14.01 -36.01 15.82
C HIS A 3 13.56 -35.06 14.72
N LEU A 4 12.27 -35.08 14.39
CA LEU A 4 11.63 -33.94 13.72
C LEU A 4 10.54 -33.41 14.63
N LYS A 5 10.91 -32.45 15.50
CA LYS A 5 9.94 -31.64 16.23
C LYS A 5 9.38 -30.60 15.27
N ALA A 6 8.05 -30.57 15.12
CA ALA A 6 7.37 -29.60 14.28
C ALA A 6 7.68 -28.17 14.75
N ILE A 7 8.44 -27.44 13.93
CA ILE A 7 8.84 -26.04 14.14
C ILE A 7 7.65 -25.08 14.05
N ASN A 8 6.52 -25.52 13.49
CA ASN A 8 5.44 -24.63 13.13
C ASN A 8 4.19 -24.89 13.98
N GLN A 9 4.12 -24.23 15.14
CA GLN A 9 2.94 -24.22 16.03
C GLN A 9 1.65 -23.82 15.30
N LYS A 10 1.75 -23.14 14.15
CA LYS A 10 0.63 -22.78 13.27
C LYS A 10 0.00 -24.02 12.61
N ALA A 11 0.81 -24.96 12.13
CA ALA A 11 0.31 -26.18 11.49
C ALA A 11 -0.50 -27.04 12.48
N ARG A 12 -0.06 -27.11 13.73
CA ARG A 12 -0.79 -27.80 14.81
C ARG A 12 -2.15 -27.13 15.08
N ARG A 13 -2.19 -25.80 15.16
CA ARG A 13 -3.42 -25.03 15.40
C ARG A 13 -4.45 -25.17 14.27
N ILE A 14 -3.98 -25.21 13.02
CA ILE A 14 -4.85 -25.42 11.85
C ILE A 14 -5.47 -26.83 11.89
N GLN A 15 -4.69 -27.86 12.25
CA GLN A 15 -5.21 -29.22 12.37
C GLN A 15 -6.27 -29.36 13.47
N GLU A 16 -6.10 -28.65 14.59
CA GLU A 16 -7.07 -28.61 15.68
C GLU A 16 -8.38 -27.92 15.26
N HIS A 17 -8.30 -26.85 14.46
CA HIS A 17 -9.48 -26.11 13.97
C HIS A 17 -10.26 -26.86 12.88
N VAL A 18 -9.56 -27.50 11.94
CA VAL A 18 -10.18 -28.32 10.88
C VAL A 18 -10.85 -29.58 11.45
N GLY A 19 -10.42 -30.04 12.64
CA GLY A 19 -11.00 -31.19 13.33
C GLY A 19 -12.25 -30.89 14.18
N ALA A 20 -12.62 -29.62 14.38
CA ALA A 20 -13.78 -29.26 15.21
C ALA A 20 -15.10 -29.38 14.41
N PRO A 21 -16.12 -30.10 14.90
CA PRO A 21 -17.37 -30.27 14.17
C PRO A 21 -18.17 -28.96 14.14
N ASN A 22 -18.51 -28.53 12.93
CA ASN A 22 -19.29 -27.34 12.60
C ASN A 22 -20.52 -27.12 13.51
N GLY A 23 -20.60 -25.95 14.14
CA GLY A 23 -21.83 -25.40 14.68
C GLY A 23 -21.61 -23.93 15.03
N GLY A 24 -22.35 -22.96 14.53
CA GLY A 24 -23.49 -22.92 13.63
C GLY A 24 -23.85 -21.44 13.46
N SER A 25 -24.24 -21.03 12.26
CA SER A 25 -24.64 -19.65 11.96
C SER A 25 -25.91 -19.27 12.74
N ALA A 26 -25.99 -18.04 13.26
CA ALA A 26 -27.25 -17.38 13.55
C ALA A 26 -27.16 -15.87 13.23
N ALA A 27 -27.94 -15.45 12.24
CA ALA A 27 -28.24 -14.05 11.95
C ALA A 27 -29.26 -13.51 12.97
N VAL A 28 -29.09 -12.28 13.45
CA VAL A 28 -30.16 -11.46 14.06
C VAL A 28 -30.01 -10.01 13.63
N ALA A 29 -31.12 -9.44 13.18
CA ALA A 29 -31.31 -8.08 12.70
C ALA A 29 -31.36 -7.02 13.82
N GLY A 30 -31.01 -5.78 13.47
CA GLY A 30 -31.30 -4.55 14.24
C GLY A 30 -30.05 -3.72 14.56
N GLY A 31 -30.00 -2.47 14.10
CA GLY A 31 -29.04 -1.47 14.62
C GLY A 31 -29.73 -0.45 15.54
N PRO A 32 -29.02 0.56 16.08
CA PRO A 32 -27.76 0.55 16.84
C PRO A 32 -28.01 0.95 18.32
N PRO A 33 -27.05 0.76 19.25
CA PRO A 33 -26.20 1.89 19.61
C PRO A 33 -24.72 1.49 19.79
N GLU A 34 -23.83 2.48 19.86
CA GLU A 34 -22.37 2.35 19.96
C GLU A 34 -21.91 1.19 20.88
N PRO A 35 -21.01 0.30 20.44
CA PRO A 35 -20.44 -0.69 21.33
C PRO A 35 -19.28 -0.07 22.09
N SER A 36 -19.49 0.14 23.39
CA SER A 36 -18.41 0.13 24.38
C SER A 36 -17.51 -1.07 24.14
N ALA A 37 -16.19 -0.85 24.16
CA ALA A 37 -15.13 -1.83 23.95
C ALA A 37 -15.45 -3.22 24.53
N ALA A 38 -15.94 -4.12 23.68
CA ALA A 38 -15.98 -5.54 23.98
C ALA A 38 -14.55 -6.12 23.86
N PRO A 39 -14.16 -7.09 24.70
CA PRO A 39 -12.89 -7.78 24.52
C PRO A 39 -12.91 -8.52 23.19
N VAL A 40 -12.03 -8.14 22.27
CA VAL A 40 -11.86 -8.81 20.97
C VAL A 40 -11.31 -10.21 21.22
N ASP A 41 -11.98 -11.24 20.71
CA ASP A 41 -11.51 -12.63 20.75
C ASP A 41 -10.18 -12.73 19.96
N PRO A 42 -9.07 -13.20 20.58
CA PRO A 42 -7.80 -13.37 19.88
C PRO A 42 -7.87 -14.27 18.64
N GLY A 43 -8.96 -15.06 18.47
CA GLY A 43 -9.22 -15.87 17.28
C GLY A 43 -9.51 -15.09 15.99
N ASP A 44 -9.94 -13.84 16.08
CA ASP A 44 -10.28 -13.01 14.91
C ASP A 44 -9.09 -12.21 14.33
N LEU A 45 -7.87 -12.44 14.85
CA LEU A 45 -6.65 -11.70 14.47
C LEU A 45 -5.77 -12.43 13.42
N ASP A 46 -6.25 -13.50 12.77
CA ASP A 46 -5.40 -14.36 11.91
C ASP A 46 -5.16 -13.83 10.47
N VAL A 47 -5.59 -12.59 10.18
CA VAL A 47 -5.12 -11.85 9.00
C VAL A 47 -4.78 -10.43 9.42
N VAL A 48 -3.54 -10.22 9.88
CA VAL A 48 -2.97 -8.87 9.94
C VAL A 48 -2.59 -8.49 8.52
N GLY A 49 -3.60 -8.14 7.71
CA GLY A 49 -3.36 -7.15 6.67
C GLY A 49 -2.82 -5.89 7.34
N LEU A 50 -2.07 -5.06 6.62
CA LEU A 50 -1.65 -3.75 7.11
C LEU A 50 -2.87 -2.81 7.22
N GLU A 51 -3.90 -3.21 7.97
CA GLU A 51 -4.98 -2.33 8.40
C GLU A 51 -4.45 -1.57 9.61
N SER A 52 -3.96 -0.36 9.38
CA SER A 52 -3.76 0.62 10.45
C SER A 52 -5.12 0.91 11.08
N ARG A 53 -5.47 0.16 12.13
CA ARG A 53 -6.71 0.38 12.89
C ARG A 53 -6.67 1.68 13.73
N ASP A 54 -5.47 2.16 14.05
CA ASP A 54 -5.26 3.35 14.91
C ASP A 54 -4.15 4.29 14.38
N GLY A 55 -3.87 4.28 13.07
CA GLY A 55 -2.81 5.10 12.45
C GLY A 55 -3.16 5.61 11.05
N PRO A 56 -2.38 6.55 10.48
CA PRO A 56 -2.60 7.00 9.11
C PRO A 56 -2.57 5.80 8.16
N ASN A 57 -3.64 5.63 7.37
CA ASN A 57 -3.69 4.63 6.31
C ASN A 57 -2.81 5.13 5.16
N ILE A 58 -1.69 4.44 4.94
CA ILE A 58 -0.79 4.75 3.84
C ILE A 58 -0.97 3.65 2.79
N PRO A 59 -1.52 3.98 1.61
CA PRO A 59 -1.72 3.01 0.55
C PRO A 59 -0.39 2.39 0.11
N LEU A 60 -0.38 1.07 -0.02
CA LEU A 60 0.76 0.36 -0.59
C LEU A 60 0.98 0.82 -2.03
N GLY A 61 2.24 1.09 -2.37
CA GLY A 61 2.62 1.56 -3.70
C GLY A 61 2.64 3.09 -3.84
N CYS A 62 2.38 3.87 -2.78
CA CYS A 62 2.58 5.32 -2.77
C CYS A 62 3.89 5.71 -2.07
N SER A 63 4.37 6.94 -2.34
CA SER A 63 5.54 7.50 -1.68
C SER A 63 5.28 7.90 -0.22
N LEU A 64 6.30 7.75 0.62
CA LEU A 64 6.36 8.24 2.00
C LEU A 64 7.24 9.48 2.16
N VAL A 65 7.84 9.95 1.07
CA VAL A 65 8.73 11.12 1.06
C VAL A 65 7.94 12.32 0.56
N PHE A 66 7.55 13.21 1.47
CA PHE A 66 6.69 14.37 1.16
C PHE A 66 7.51 15.66 0.99
N ALA A 67 7.94 15.94 -0.25
CA ALA A 67 8.64 17.18 -0.61
C ALA A 67 8.30 17.70 -2.01
N PRO A 68 7.03 18.07 -2.30
CA PRO A 68 5.87 18.04 -1.42
C PRO A 68 5.17 16.67 -1.35
N GLY A 69 5.49 15.75 -2.26
CA GLY A 69 4.92 14.41 -2.40
C GLY A 69 4.69 14.06 -3.87
N TRP A 70 4.29 12.82 -4.18
CA TRP A 70 3.96 12.40 -5.56
C TRP A 70 2.47 12.06 -5.71
N GLU A 71 1.95 11.10 -4.94
CA GLU A 71 0.51 10.78 -4.94
C GLU A 71 -0.30 11.72 -4.04
N VAL A 72 0.26 12.02 -2.86
CA VAL A 72 -0.34 12.89 -1.85
C VAL A 72 0.73 13.77 -1.23
N ASP A 73 0.32 14.95 -0.76
CA ASP A 73 1.15 15.83 0.04
C ASP A 73 1.19 15.40 1.52
N SER A 74 2.04 16.06 2.31
CA SER A 74 2.15 15.79 3.76
C SER A 74 0.86 15.98 4.57
N THR A 75 -0.16 16.65 4.03
CA THR A 75 -1.48 16.80 4.68
C THR A 75 -2.42 15.64 4.37
N GLY A 76 -2.00 14.70 3.50
CA GLY A 76 -2.81 13.62 2.97
C GLY A 76 -3.73 14.05 1.82
N GLY A 77 -3.58 15.28 1.32
CA GLY A 77 -4.32 15.82 0.19
C GLY A 77 -3.48 15.87 -1.09
N THR A 78 -3.92 16.62 -2.09
CA THR A 78 -3.18 16.87 -3.33
C THR A 78 -2.92 18.36 -3.60
N ALA A 79 -3.43 19.24 -2.73
CA ALA A 79 -3.38 20.68 -2.94
C ALA A 79 -1.97 21.26 -2.79
N GLY A 80 -1.11 20.61 -1.99
CA GLY A 80 0.29 20.95 -1.82
C GLY A 80 1.20 20.39 -2.91
N LEU A 81 0.70 19.51 -3.77
CA LEU A 81 1.45 18.99 -4.91
C LEU A 81 1.57 20.04 -6.03
N CYS A 82 2.54 19.85 -6.91
CA CYS A 82 2.67 20.68 -8.11
C CYS A 82 1.41 20.63 -8.98
N GLN A 83 0.83 21.80 -9.25
CA GLN A 83 -0.36 21.96 -10.08
C GLN A 83 0.01 22.62 -11.43
N PRO A 84 -0.12 21.90 -12.56
CA PRO A 84 -0.43 20.47 -12.68
C PRO A 84 0.81 19.59 -12.46
N VAL A 85 0.61 18.28 -12.29
CA VAL A 85 1.68 17.32 -11.94
C VAL A 85 2.83 17.30 -12.96
N GLU A 86 2.56 17.58 -14.23
CA GLU A 86 3.56 17.64 -15.29
C GLU A 86 4.61 18.75 -15.06
N ARG A 87 4.35 19.72 -14.18
CA ARG A 87 5.34 20.74 -13.81
C ARG A 87 6.44 20.17 -12.91
N ASP A 88 6.14 19.10 -12.20
CA ASP A 88 7.06 18.41 -11.28
C ASP A 88 7.83 17.27 -11.96
N LEU A 89 7.26 16.72 -13.04
CA LEU A 89 7.71 15.48 -13.67
C LEU A 89 9.20 15.49 -14.00
N PHE A 90 9.70 16.58 -14.60
CA PHE A 90 11.12 16.66 -14.96
C PHE A 90 12.02 16.85 -13.76
N ASP A 91 11.61 17.59 -12.73
CA ASP A 91 12.45 17.78 -11.55
C ASP A 91 12.60 16.44 -10.79
N CYS A 92 11.51 15.68 -10.69
CA CYS A 92 11.51 14.34 -10.12
C CYS A 92 12.36 13.35 -10.93
N HIS A 93 12.26 13.39 -12.26
CA HIS A 93 13.00 12.54 -13.18
C HIS A 93 14.51 12.83 -13.16
N LEU A 94 14.88 14.11 -13.28
CA LEU A 94 16.27 14.56 -13.37
C LEU A 94 17.01 14.34 -12.04
N ALA A 95 16.33 14.56 -10.91
CA ALA A 95 16.93 14.43 -9.58
C ALA A 95 16.81 13.04 -8.96
N CYS A 96 16.13 12.08 -9.62
CA CYS A 96 15.87 10.74 -9.06
C CYS A 96 15.15 10.83 -7.68
N PHE A 97 14.14 11.69 -7.56
CA PHE A 97 13.56 12.01 -6.26
C PHE A 97 12.56 10.93 -5.77
N TRP A 98 11.72 10.42 -6.67
CA TRP A 98 10.80 9.30 -6.40
C TRP A 98 10.99 8.17 -7.43
N PRO A 99 12.14 7.47 -7.42
CA PRO A 99 12.50 6.52 -8.48
C PRO A 99 11.59 5.29 -8.57
N ALA A 100 10.82 4.99 -7.52
CA ALA A 100 9.82 3.92 -7.54
C ALA A 100 8.60 4.27 -8.39
N HIS A 101 8.34 5.56 -8.63
CA HIS A 101 7.15 6.08 -9.27
C HIS A 101 7.46 6.82 -10.57
N VAL A 102 8.55 7.58 -10.57
CA VAL A 102 9.07 8.34 -11.70
C VAL A 102 10.39 7.71 -12.14
N PRO A 103 10.47 7.15 -13.35
CA PRO A 103 11.71 6.67 -13.94
C PRO A 103 12.83 7.69 -13.77
N ASP A 104 14.02 7.27 -13.35
CA ASP A 104 15.10 8.22 -13.04
C ASP A 104 16.07 8.42 -14.20
N GLN A 105 16.40 9.68 -14.48
CA GLN A 105 17.35 10.05 -15.54
C GLN A 105 18.80 9.67 -15.19
N LEU A 106 19.09 9.60 -13.89
CA LEU A 106 20.46 9.53 -13.39
C LEU A 106 21.07 8.13 -13.53
N ASN A 107 20.27 7.07 -13.40
CA ASN A 107 20.77 5.70 -13.39
C ASN A 107 20.08 4.78 -14.40
N HIS A 108 18.74 4.70 -14.42
CA HIS A 108 18.05 3.63 -15.14
C HIS A 108 17.41 4.04 -16.46
N ALA A 109 16.91 5.27 -16.57
CA ALA A 109 16.06 5.69 -17.68
C ALA A 109 16.47 7.06 -18.26
N PRO A 110 17.72 7.25 -18.69
CA PRO A 110 18.25 8.55 -19.10
C PRO A 110 17.46 9.21 -20.25
N ASP A 111 16.93 8.40 -21.17
CA ASP A 111 16.22 8.87 -22.37
C ASP A 111 14.69 8.79 -22.23
N TRP A 112 14.16 8.52 -21.04
CA TRP A 112 12.71 8.34 -20.82
C TRP A 112 11.86 9.51 -21.31
N THR A 113 12.38 10.72 -21.12
CA THR A 113 11.73 11.97 -21.54
C THR A 113 12.14 12.42 -22.95
N GLY A 114 12.93 11.64 -23.70
CA GLY A 114 13.52 12.05 -24.98
C GLY A 114 12.51 12.40 -26.08
N LYS A 115 11.27 11.89 -26.01
CA LYS A 115 10.18 12.25 -26.93
C LYS A 115 9.30 13.41 -26.42
N CYS A 116 9.53 13.89 -25.21
CA CYS A 116 8.71 14.85 -24.48
C CYS A 116 9.51 16.13 -24.21
N ALA A 117 9.43 17.11 -25.11
CA ALA A 117 10.16 18.37 -24.95
C ALA A 117 9.53 19.28 -23.87
N ALA A 118 8.20 19.19 -23.72
CA ALA A 118 7.46 19.93 -22.70
C ALA A 118 6.35 19.05 -22.12
N ALA A 119 6.49 18.62 -20.87
CA ALA A 119 5.52 17.74 -20.21
C ALA A 119 4.07 18.27 -20.29
N GLN A 120 3.86 19.57 -20.15
CA GLN A 120 2.54 20.22 -20.26
C GLN A 120 1.81 19.97 -21.60
N LYS A 121 2.55 19.68 -22.68
CA LYS A 121 1.99 19.46 -24.04
C LYS A 121 2.17 18.02 -24.51
N ASP A 122 3.30 17.42 -24.15
CA ASP A 122 3.79 16.16 -24.69
C ASP A 122 3.70 14.99 -23.70
N TRP A 123 3.02 15.14 -22.55
CA TRP A 123 2.95 14.10 -21.51
C TRP A 123 2.51 12.73 -22.03
N ARG A 124 1.66 12.69 -23.07
CA ARG A 124 1.20 11.44 -23.70
C ARG A 124 2.31 10.63 -24.38
N LYS A 125 3.48 11.22 -24.59
CA LYS A 125 4.65 10.56 -25.17
C LYS A 125 5.54 9.90 -24.12
N ILE A 126 5.24 10.11 -22.84
CA ILE A 126 5.91 9.47 -21.71
C ILE A 126 5.30 8.08 -21.52
N ASP A 127 6.16 7.07 -21.44
CA ASP A 127 5.75 5.65 -21.40
C ASP A 127 6.02 5.02 -20.03
N LEU A 128 5.41 3.87 -19.76
CA LEU A 128 5.74 3.06 -18.58
C LEU A 128 7.07 2.31 -18.82
N ILE A 129 7.82 2.04 -17.75
CA ILE A 129 9.15 1.36 -17.84
C ILE A 129 9.14 -0.09 -17.31
N PHE A 130 7.97 -0.67 -17.08
CA PHE A 130 7.84 -2.04 -16.55
C PHE A 130 7.67 -3.05 -17.70
N PRO A 131 8.50 -4.11 -17.79
CA PRO A 131 8.41 -5.12 -18.85
C PRO A 131 7.24 -6.10 -18.68
#